data_AF-A0A7S0NG48-F1
#
_entry.id   AF-A0A7S0NG48-F1
#
_cell.length_a   1.000
_cell.length_b   1.000
_cell.length_c   1.000
_cell.angle_alpha   90.00
_cell.angle_beta   90.00
_cell.angle_gamma   90.00
#
_symmetry.space_group_name_H-M   'P 1'
#
loop_
_entity.id
_entity.type
_entity.pdbx_description
1 polymer ?
#
loop_
_entity_poly.entity_id
_entity_poly.type
_entity_poly.pdbx_seq_one_letter_code
_entity_poly.pdbx_strand_id
1 'polypeptide(L)'
;GGVLKPQVYLMSDHIYLHGLSHLCGATGGGCNWLGDRSSTMRPSTGFLAVVLALQICRKVSLFGLSSDPCRPFHYYGPAKPSCTPEIPKENDEPVHWFEKEHELYDVWSRQGKLTQYS
;
A
#
# COMPACT_ATOMS: atom_id res chain seq x y z
N GLY A 1 16.49 31.00 17.11
CA GLY A 1 16.56 29.90 16.13
C GLY A 1 15.42 28.95 16.40
N GLY A 2 14.33 29.04 15.64
CA GLY A 2 13.17 28.17 15.81
C GLY A 2 13.37 26.87 15.04
N VAL A 3 13.40 25.75 15.74
CA VAL A 3 13.29 24.43 15.11
C VAL A 3 11.84 24.28 14.65
N LEU A 4 11.60 24.43 13.35
CA LEU A 4 10.32 24.06 12.74
C LEU A 4 10.13 22.56 12.97
N LYS A 5 9.18 22.18 13.84
CA LYS A 5 8.71 20.80 13.91
C LYS A 5 8.03 20.50 12.58
N PRO A 6 8.45 19.47 11.81
CA PRO A 6 7.74 19.08 10.61
C PRO A 6 6.34 18.61 11.05
N GLN A 7 5.32 19.41 10.75
CA GLN A 7 3.95 18.94 10.84
C GLN A 7 3.73 18.00 9.66
N VAL A 8 3.82 16.71 9.93
CA VAL A 8 3.52 15.66 8.95
C VAL A 8 2.01 15.51 8.88
N TYR A 9 1.38 16.24 7.96
CA TYR A 9 -0.01 16.00 7.60
C TYR A 9 -0.03 14.94 6.51
N LEU A 10 -0.14 13.68 6.92
CA LEU A 10 -0.12 12.50 6.03
C LEU A 10 -1.04 12.70 4.80
N MET A 11 -2.20 13.34 4.98
CA MET A 11 -3.23 13.51 3.95
C MET A 11 -2.97 14.64 2.95
N SER A 12 -2.09 15.60 3.25
CA SER A 12 -1.77 16.73 2.35
C SER A 12 -0.37 16.64 1.76
N ASP A 13 0.36 15.56 2.05
CA ASP A 13 1.72 15.37 1.54
C ASP A 13 1.71 14.89 0.08
N HIS A 14 2.69 15.36 -0.69
CA HIS A 14 2.83 15.05 -2.11
C HIS A 14 3.09 13.56 -2.40
N ILE A 15 3.78 12.82 -1.52
CA ILE A 15 4.00 11.37 -1.70
C ILE A 15 2.68 10.63 -1.51
N TYR A 16 1.93 10.99 -0.47
CA TYR A 16 0.59 10.45 -0.22
C TYR A 16 -0.36 10.75 -1.37
N LEU A 17 -0.46 12.02 -1.79
CA LEU A 17 -1.37 12.47 -2.85
C LEU A 17 -1.00 11.87 -4.21
N HIS A 18 0.30 11.76 -4.53
CA HIS A 18 0.76 11.11 -5.75
C HIS A 18 0.44 9.61 -5.74
N GLY A 19 0.70 8.94 -4.62
CA GLY A 19 0.36 7.53 -4.47
C GLY A 19 -1.15 7.28 -4.60
N LEU A 20 -1.96 8.08 -3.90
CA LEU A 20 -3.41 8.03 -4.00
C LEU A 20 -3.89 8.31 -5.43
N SER A 21 -3.34 9.31 -6.12
CA SER A 21 -3.68 9.61 -7.52
C SER A 21 -3.36 8.45 -8.47
N HIS A 22 -2.25 7.74 -8.25
CA HIS A 22 -1.90 6.55 -9.03
C HIS A 22 -2.89 5.41 -8.80
N LEU A 23 -3.28 5.16 -7.54
CA LEU A 23 -4.32 4.19 -7.19
C LEU A 23 -5.66 4.57 -7.81
N CYS A 24 -6.05 5.85 -7.72
CA CYS A 24 -7.29 6.36 -8.31
C CYS A 24 -7.34 6.21 -9.84
N GLY A 25 -6.25 6.56 -10.54
CA GLY A 25 -6.20 6.53 -12.01
C GLY A 25 -6.27 5.13 -12.61
N ALA A 26 -5.93 4.11 -11.82
CA ALA A 26 -6.06 2.71 -12.22
C ALA A 26 -7.50 2.15 -12.05
N THR A 27 -8.40 2.88 -11.37
CA THR A 27 -9.84 2.55 -11.31
C THR A 27 -10.56 3.15 -12.53
N GLY A 28 -11.34 2.35 -13.27
CA GLY A 28 -12.10 2.82 -14.44
C GLY A 28 -13.19 3.87 -14.15
N GLY A 29 -13.47 4.16 -12.87
CA GLY A 29 -14.46 5.14 -12.41
C GLY A 29 -13.88 6.45 -11.87
N GLY A 30 -12.55 6.65 -11.93
CA GLY A 30 -11.90 7.75 -11.22
C GLY A 30 -12.07 7.62 -9.71
N CYS A 31 -11.68 8.64 -8.94
CA CYS A 31 -11.71 8.71 -7.48
C CYS A 31 -13.11 8.56 -6.83
N ASN A 32 -14.02 7.75 -7.36
CA ASN A 32 -15.32 7.43 -6.79
C ASN A 32 -15.15 6.43 -5.64
N TRP A 33 -14.44 6.88 -4.61
CA TRP A 33 -14.39 6.26 -3.29
C TRP A 33 -15.72 6.40 -2.53
N LEU A 34 -16.69 7.14 -3.09
CA LEU A 34 -17.95 7.53 -2.41
C LEU A 34 -19.21 7.37 -3.27
N GLY A 35 -19.10 6.91 -4.53
CA GLY A 35 -20.21 6.90 -5.48
C GLY A 35 -20.45 5.53 -6.09
N ASP A 36 -21.45 4.84 -5.54
CA ASP A 36 -22.03 3.56 -6.00
C ASP A 36 -21.19 2.28 -5.77
N ARG A 37 -21.63 1.51 -4.77
CA ARG A 37 -21.24 0.13 -4.40
C ARG A 37 -19.77 -0.15 -4.01
N SER A 38 -18.87 0.84 -4.02
CA SER A 38 -17.46 0.72 -3.56
C SER A 38 -17.05 1.81 -2.55
N SER A 39 -17.95 2.19 -1.63
CA SER A 39 -17.68 3.20 -0.58
C SER A 39 -16.68 2.74 0.50
N THR A 40 -16.09 1.56 0.36
CA THR A 40 -15.22 0.93 1.34
C THR A 40 -13.75 0.92 0.94
N MET A 41 -13.41 1.14 -0.33
CA MET A 41 -12.03 1.07 -0.80
C MET A 41 -11.16 2.10 -0.05
N ARG A 42 -9.98 1.72 0.41
CA ARG A 42 -9.04 2.59 1.14
C ARG A 42 -7.62 2.03 1.05
N PRO A 43 -6.59 2.87 1.19
CA PRO A 43 -5.22 2.37 1.30
C PRO A 43 -5.07 1.41 2.48
N SER A 44 -4.24 0.38 2.32
CA SER A 44 -3.90 -0.51 3.42
C SER A 44 -3.11 0.23 4.50
N THR A 45 -3.11 -0.31 5.73
CA THR A 45 -2.21 0.18 6.78
C THR A 45 -0.74 0.08 6.35
N GLY A 46 -0.38 -0.95 5.58
CA GLY A 46 0.95 -1.11 5.00
C GLY A 46 1.34 0.06 4.10
N PHE A 47 0.44 0.48 3.22
CA PHE A 47 0.65 1.65 2.36
C PHE A 47 0.85 2.94 3.14
N LEU A 48 0.00 3.21 4.13
CA LEU A 48 0.13 4.40 4.97
C LEU A 48 1.47 4.41 5.72
N ALA A 49 1.93 3.25 6.19
CA ALA A 49 3.23 3.11 6.85
C ALA A 49 4.41 3.35 5.89
N VAL A 50 4.34 2.84 4.65
CA VAL A 50 5.38 3.09 3.63
C VAL A 50 5.45 4.57 3.29
N VAL A 51 4.32 5.24 3.08
CA VAL A 51 4.27 6.68 2.80
C VAL A 51 4.87 7.47 3.96
N LEU A 52 4.49 7.16 5.20
CA LEU A 52 5.06 7.82 6.37
C LEU A 52 6.58 7.61 6.46
N ALA A 53 7.06 6.38 6.22
CA ALA A 53 8.48 6.08 6.23
C ALA A 53 9.24 6.88 5.17
N LEU A 54 8.70 7.00 3.95
CA LEU A 54 9.30 7.81 2.89
C LEU A 54 9.38 9.31 3.22
N GLN A 55 8.52 9.80 4.11
CA GLN A 55 8.54 11.19 4.57
C GLN A 55 9.56 11.45 5.68
N ILE A 56 9.71 10.51 6.62
CA ILE A 56 10.47 10.74 7.87
C ILE A 56 11.85 10.06 7.88
N CYS A 57 12.07 9.05 7.03
CA CYS A 57 13.31 8.28 6.99
C CYS A 57 14.18 8.66 5.78
N ARG A 58 15.51 8.60 5.95
CA ARG A 58 16.47 8.82 4.84
C ARG A 58 16.61 7.62 3.91
N LYS A 59 16.38 6.42 4.44
CA LYS A 59 16.43 5.14 3.71
C LYS A 59 15.28 4.28 4.21
N VAL A 60 14.55 3.68 3.27
CA VAL A 60 13.39 2.82 3.56
C VAL A 60 13.63 1.45 2.97
N SER A 61 13.48 0.42 3.79
CA SER A 61 13.56 -0.98 3.39
C SER A 61 12.22 -1.63 3.68
N LEU A 62 11.66 -2.31 2.68
CA LEU A 62 10.34 -2.92 2.75
C LEU A 62 10.46 -4.44 2.68
N PHE A 63 9.83 -5.13 3.63
CA PHE A 63 9.87 -6.58 3.80
C PHE A 63 8.45 -7.14 3.88
N GLY A 64 8.30 -8.44 3.61
CA GLY A 64 7.02 -9.13 3.79
C GLY A 64 6.02 -8.92 2.65
N LEU A 65 6.48 -8.38 1.52
CA LEU A 65 5.71 -8.38 0.28
C LEU A 65 5.90 -9.75 -0.39
N SER A 66 4.82 -10.47 -0.64
CA SER A 66 4.87 -11.70 -1.40
C SER A 66 3.69 -11.80 -2.35
N SER A 67 3.98 -12.11 -3.60
CA SER A 67 2.99 -12.54 -4.60
C SER A 67 2.98 -14.07 -4.77
N ASP A 68 3.71 -14.81 -3.91
CA ASP A 68 3.77 -16.27 -3.94
C ASP A 68 2.43 -16.85 -3.47
N PRO A 69 1.62 -17.45 -4.36
CA PRO A 69 0.30 -17.94 -3.99
C PRO A 69 0.36 -19.16 -3.08
N CYS A 70 1.53 -19.81 -2.94
CA CYS A 70 1.77 -20.92 -2.03
C CYS A 70 2.03 -20.49 -0.59
N ARG A 71 2.32 -19.20 -0.34
CA ARG A 71 2.54 -18.68 1.02
C ARG A 71 1.22 -18.25 1.67
N PRO A 72 1.08 -18.43 3.00
CA PRO A 72 -0.04 -17.87 3.75
C PRO A 72 -0.11 -16.35 3.58
N PHE A 73 -1.33 -15.80 3.67
CA PHE A 73 -1.55 -14.35 3.60
C PHE A 73 -0.74 -13.58 4.67
N HIS A 74 -0.67 -14.13 5.88
CA HIS A 74 0.22 -13.63 6.94
C HIS A 74 1.43 -14.56 7.13
N TYR A 75 2.61 -14.02 7.43
CA TYR A 75 3.82 -14.83 7.66
C TYR A 75 3.72 -15.81 8.85
N TYR A 76 2.82 -15.51 9.79
CA TYR A 76 2.50 -16.37 10.95
C TYR A 76 1.27 -17.26 10.69
N GLY A 77 0.72 -17.23 9.48
CA GLY A 77 -0.41 -18.05 9.08
C GLY A 77 -0.01 -19.52 8.87
N PRO A 78 -1.00 -20.44 8.92
CA PRO A 78 -0.75 -21.85 8.66
C PRO A 78 -0.30 -22.08 7.21
N ALA A 79 0.49 -23.12 6.96
CA ALA A 79 0.89 -23.49 5.60
C ALA A 79 -0.35 -23.74 4.74
N LYS A 80 -0.33 -23.24 3.50
CA LYS A 80 -1.47 -23.39 2.61
C LYS A 80 -1.51 -24.79 2.00
N PRO A 81 -2.68 -25.44 1.98
CA PRO A 81 -2.85 -26.74 1.33
C PRO A 81 -2.79 -26.63 -0.21
N SER A 82 -2.98 -25.43 -0.76
CA SER A 82 -2.94 -25.16 -2.21
C SER A 82 -2.31 -23.81 -2.51
N CYS A 83 -1.65 -23.71 -3.66
CA CYS A 83 -1.07 -22.48 -4.20
C CYS A 83 -2.14 -21.61 -4.89
N THR A 84 -3.23 -21.34 -4.19
CA THR A 84 -4.33 -20.51 -4.67
C THR A 84 -4.26 -19.17 -3.94
N PRO A 85 -4.24 -18.01 -4.62
CA PRO A 85 -4.28 -16.71 -3.96
C PRO A 85 -5.35 -16.68 -2.88
N GLU A 86 -4.96 -16.32 -1.66
CA GLU A 86 -5.92 -16.22 -0.56
C GLU A 86 -6.56 -14.84 -0.68
N ILE A 87 -7.84 -14.83 -1.06
CA ILE A 87 -8.67 -13.63 -0.95
C ILE A 87 -9.24 -13.67 0.49
N PRO A 88 -8.92 -12.68 1.34
CA PRO A 88 -9.45 -12.63 2.70
C PRO A 88 -10.98 -12.74 2.70
N LYS A 89 -11.52 -13.81 3.30
CA LYS A 89 -12.94 -14.20 3.11
C LYS A 89 -13.93 -13.42 3.98
N GLU A 90 -13.49 -12.79 5.06
CA GLU A 90 -14.36 -12.04 5.96
C GLU A 90 -13.64 -10.78 6.44
N ASN A 91 -14.24 -9.62 6.17
CA ASN A 91 -13.84 -8.24 6.52
C ASN A 91 -12.91 -7.48 5.56
N ASP A 92 -12.33 -8.13 4.55
CA ASP A 92 -11.29 -7.53 3.68
C ASP A 92 -11.58 -7.63 2.15
N GLU A 93 -12.71 -8.21 1.72
CA GLU A 93 -13.19 -8.09 0.33
C GLU A 93 -13.47 -6.62 -0.05
N PRO A 94 -13.35 -6.25 -1.35
CA PRO A 94 -12.19 -5.56 -1.91
C PRO A 94 -12.03 -4.17 -1.26
N VAL A 95 -11.52 -4.10 -0.02
CA VAL A 95 -11.31 -2.81 0.65
C VAL A 95 -9.95 -2.21 0.28
N HIS A 96 -8.98 -3.06 -0.09
CA HIS A 96 -7.62 -2.63 -0.36
C HIS A 96 -7.18 -3.08 -1.75
N TRP A 97 -6.36 -2.25 -2.39
CA TRP A 97 -5.79 -2.55 -3.71
C TRP A 97 -4.35 -3.01 -3.56
N PHE A 98 -4.14 -4.16 -2.91
CA PHE A 98 -2.81 -4.67 -2.61
C PHE A 98 -1.95 -4.83 -3.87
N GLU A 99 -2.52 -5.32 -4.98
CA GLU A 99 -1.77 -5.44 -6.24
C GLU A 99 -1.26 -4.08 -6.73
N LYS A 100 -2.08 -3.03 -6.66
CA LYS A 100 -1.68 -1.68 -7.09
C LYS A 100 -0.75 -1.00 -6.12
N GLU A 101 -0.91 -1.23 -4.82
CA GLU A 101 0.06 -0.79 -3.82
C GLU A 101 1.44 -1.42 -4.10
N HIS A 102 1.49 -2.71 -4.40
CA HIS A 102 2.73 -3.42 -4.74
C HIS A 102 3.36 -2.90 -6.04
N GLU A 103 2.56 -2.68 -7.10
CA GLU A 103 3.05 -2.05 -8.34
C GLU A 103 3.70 -0.68 -8.08
N LEU A 104 3.11 0.11 -7.18
CA LEU A 104 3.64 1.42 -6.80
C LEU A 104 4.94 1.29 -5.98
N TYR A 105 5.06 0.28 -5.12
CA TYR A 105 6.32 -0.03 -4.43
C TYR A 105 7.42 -0.41 -5.42
N ASP A 106 7.11 -1.16 -6.48
CA ASP A 106 8.06 -1.47 -7.56
C ASP A 106 8.53 -0.22 -8.31
N VAL A 107 7.63 0.74 -8.55
CA VAL A 107 7.99 2.03 -9.14
C VAL A 107 8.91 2.81 -8.20
N TRP A 108 8.57 2.91 -6.91
CA TRP A 108 9.40 3.62 -5.92
C TRP A 108 10.75 2.95 -5.71
N SER A 109 10.82 1.61 -5.79
CA SER A 109 12.07 0.87 -5.73
C SER A 109 12.96 1.16 -6.94
N ARG A 110 12.40 1.17 -8.16
CA ARG A 110 13.14 1.53 -9.38
C ARG A 110 13.60 2.98 -9.41
N GLN A 111 12.88 3.88 -8.73
CA GLN A 111 13.27 5.28 -8.53
C GLN A 111 14.31 5.46 -7.41
N GLY A 112 14.73 4.40 -6.72
CA GLY A 112 15.68 4.47 -5.62
C GLY A 112 15.12 5.10 -4.34
N LYS A 113 13.79 5.23 -4.22
CA LYS A 113 13.12 5.81 -3.05
C LYS A 113 13.02 4.83 -1.88
N LEU A 114 12.90 3.54 -2.17
CA LEU A 114 12.91 2.44 -1.20
C LEU A 114 13.65 1.23 -1.78
N THR A 115 13.95 0.24 -0.93
CA THR A 115 14.49 -1.06 -1.35
C THR A 115 13.55 -2.16 -0.89
N GLN A 116 13.14 -3.04 -1.79
CA GLN A 116 12.26 -4.18 -1.49
C GLN A 116 13.06 -5.46 -1.24
N TYR A 117 12.58 -6.27 -0.30
CA TYR A 117 13.08 -7.61 0.01
C TYR A 117 11.89 -8.57 0.02
N SER A 118 11.84 -9.45 -0.98
CA SER A 118 10.78 -10.44 -1.22
C SER A 118 11.28 -11.88 -1.12
#